data_AF-A0A367B7N7-F1
#
_entry.id   AF-A0A367B7N7-F1
#
_cell.length_a   1.000
_cell.length_b   1.000
_cell.length_c   1.000
_cell.angle_alpha   90.00
_cell.angle_beta   90.00
_cell.angle_gamma   90.00
#
_symmetry.space_group_name_H-M   'P 1'
#
loop_
_entity.id
_entity.type
_entity.pdbx_description
1 polymer ?
#
loop_
_entity_poly.entity_id
_entity_poly.type
_entity_poly.pdbx_seq_one_letter_code
_entity_poly.pdbx_strand_id
1 'polypeptide(L)'
;MSSPYSGASPAGTPQGYADPTPQNYAADYSQGAHSGDLGTPMTAEGRPDVEGTSVGQLIGEVTKDLSTLMRQELELAKVEVKAEAKKAGQGAGMFGAAGFAGYMVLMFLSFALWWALENVMDAGLAALIVAVLWGVIGAVAFVMGRKKFQQVNPKPERTVDTLQQVPGALKPH
;
A
#
# COMPACT_ATOMS: atom_id res chain seq x y z
N MET A 1 24.94 -63.20 -28.87
CA MET A 1 25.23 -61.79 -29.20
C MET A 1 24.39 -60.92 -28.28
N SER A 2 25.05 -60.38 -27.25
CA SER A 2 24.80 -59.12 -26.52
C SER A 2 23.40 -58.48 -26.55
N SER A 3 22.72 -58.51 -25.40
CA SER A 3 21.87 -57.40 -24.95
C SER A 3 22.75 -56.23 -24.49
N PRO A 4 22.27 -54.99 -24.63
CA PRO A 4 21.96 -54.23 -23.41
C PRO A 4 20.63 -53.44 -23.57
N TYR A 5 19.66 -53.63 -22.67
CA TYR A 5 19.49 -52.83 -21.45
C TYR A 5 19.76 -51.34 -21.68
N SER A 6 18.72 -50.62 -22.11
CA SER A 6 18.71 -49.16 -22.18
C SER A 6 18.76 -48.61 -20.76
N GLY A 7 19.74 -47.75 -20.51
CA GLY A 7 20.22 -47.36 -19.20
C GLY A 7 19.18 -46.64 -18.35
N ALA A 8 19.00 -47.14 -17.13
CA ALA A 8 18.85 -46.26 -15.99
C ALA A 8 20.26 -45.71 -15.66
N SER A 9 20.41 -44.39 -15.74
CA SER A 9 21.55 -43.68 -15.16
C SER A 9 21.04 -42.48 -14.37
N PRO A 10 21.77 -42.10 -13.31
CA PRO A 10 21.22 -41.49 -12.11
C PRO A 10 21.41 -39.97 -12.08
N ALA A 11 20.60 -39.31 -11.25
CA ALA A 11 20.87 -38.05 -10.56
C ALA A 11 21.88 -37.09 -11.25
N GLY A 12 21.37 -36.25 -12.16
CA GLY A 12 22.09 -35.11 -12.70
C GLY A 12 21.70 -33.82 -11.98
N THR A 13 22.56 -33.39 -11.06
CA THR A 13 22.85 -32.00 -10.62
C THR A 13 21.69 -31.07 -10.24
N PRO A 14 21.64 -30.53 -9.00
CA PRO A 14 20.96 -29.26 -8.75
C PRO A 14 21.51 -28.23 -9.73
N GLN A 15 20.63 -27.60 -10.51
CA GLN A 15 21.00 -26.47 -11.35
C GLN A 15 21.78 -25.48 -10.50
N GLY A 16 23.04 -25.30 -10.89
CA GLY A 16 23.96 -24.38 -10.26
C GLY A 16 23.28 -23.04 -10.09
N TYR A 17 23.25 -22.58 -8.85
CA TYR A 17 23.19 -21.17 -8.55
C TYR A 17 24.30 -20.53 -9.39
N ALA A 18 23.91 -19.83 -10.46
CA ALA A 18 24.84 -19.00 -11.19
C ALA A 18 25.33 -17.98 -10.17
N ASP A 19 26.57 -18.17 -9.72
CA ASP A 19 27.28 -17.22 -8.88
C ASP A 19 27.17 -15.88 -9.61
N PRO A 20 26.43 -14.88 -9.09
CA PRO A 20 26.51 -13.56 -9.65
C PRO A 20 27.97 -13.17 -9.50
N THR A 21 28.65 -13.02 -10.64
CA THR A 21 30.02 -12.55 -10.70
C THR A 21 30.14 -11.42 -9.67
N PRO A 22 31.15 -11.44 -8.78
CA PRO A 22 31.44 -10.28 -7.97
C PRO A 22 31.87 -9.21 -8.97
N GLN A 23 30.89 -8.43 -9.45
CA GLN A 23 31.15 -7.12 -10.00
C GLN A 23 32.04 -6.48 -8.95
N ASN A 24 33.25 -6.17 -9.37
CA ASN A 24 34.22 -5.44 -8.59
C ASN A 24 33.55 -4.10 -8.22
N TYR A 25 32.78 -4.11 -7.14
CA TYR A 25 32.44 -2.96 -6.34
C TYR A 25 33.71 -2.58 -5.58
N ALA A 26 34.77 -2.30 -6.33
CA ALA A 26 35.77 -1.33 -5.90
C ALA A 26 35.05 0.02 -6.00
N ALA A 27 34.06 0.23 -5.13
CA ALA A 27 33.69 1.55 -4.72
C ALA A 27 34.98 2.15 -4.19
N ASP A 28 35.36 3.26 -4.81
CA ASP A 28 36.42 4.14 -4.39
C ASP A 28 36.28 4.41 -2.89
N TYR A 29 37.08 3.70 -2.07
CA TYR A 29 37.20 3.95 -0.64
C TYR A 29 38.17 5.10 -0.35
N SER A 30 38.46 5.96 -1.33
CA SER A 30 39.15 7.20 -1.08
C SER A 30 38.14 8.34 -0.94
N GLN A 31 38.10 8.92 0.26
CA GLN A 31 37.37 10.14 0.62
C GLN A 31 35.85 10.01 0.79
N GLY A 32 35.48 9.29 1.84
CA GLY A 32 34.17 9.42 2.46
C GLY A 32 34.23 9.13 3.94
N ALA A 33 35.35 9.44 4.60
CA ALA A 33 35.43 9.48 6.07
C ALA A 33 34.61 10.69 6.57
N HIS A 34 33.31 10.69 6.32
CA HIS A 34 32.35 11.36 7.18
C HIS A 34 32.15 10.45 8.39
N SER A 35 33.23 10.28 9.17
CA SER A 35 33.09 10.16 10.60
C SER A 35 32.14 11.28 10.99
N GLY A 36 31.03 10.94 11.65
CA GLY A 36 30.35 11.90 12.49
C GLY A 36 31.44 12.45 13.40
N ASP A 37 31.96 13.61 13.02
CA ASP A 37 32.93 14.35 13.79
C ASP A 37 32.12 14.79 15.00
N LEU A 38 32.12 13.91 16.00
CA LEU A 38 31.87 14.24 17.38
C LEU A 38 32.95 15.27 17.69
N GLY A 39 32.67 16.52 17.33
CA GLY A 39 33.50 17.68 17.60
C GLY A 39 33.50 17.96 19.10
N THR A 40 33.88 16.97 19.88
CA THR A 40 34.42 17.20 21.20
C THR A 40 35.86 17.61 20.90
N PRO A 41 36.23 18.90 21.05
CA PRO A 41 37.61 19.29 20.90
C PRO A 41 38.44 18.35 21.79
N MET A 42 39.40 17.66 21.19
CA MET A 42 40.27 16.74 21.92
C MET A 42 41.51 17.54 22.33
N THR A 43 41.85 17.50 23.61
CA THR A 43 43.15 17.98 24.10
C THR A 43 44.29 17.21 23.41
N ALA A 44 45.50 17.77 23.41
CA ALA A 44 46.69 17.09 22.87
C ALA A 44 46.99 15.72 23.51
N GLU A 45 46.35 15.42 24.65
CA GLU A 45 46.43 14.16 25.40
C GLU A 45 45.30 13.15 25.04
N GLY A 46 44.43 13.48 24.08
CA GLY A 46 43.33 12.61 23.64
C GLY A 46 42.14 12.54 24.61
N ARG A 47 41.99 13.55 25.50
CA ARG A 47 40.83 13.68 26.39
C ARG A 47 39.88 14.76 25.87
N PRO A 48 38.54 14.60 26.03
CA PRO A 48 37.57 15.63 25.64
C PRO A 48 37.83 16.93 26.42
N ASP A 49 38.10 18.01 25.68
CA ASP A 49 38.29 19.37 26.18
C ASP A 49 36.93 19.99 26.51
N VAL A 50 36.47 19.74 27.74
CA VAL A 50 35.20 20.24 28.28
C VAL A 50 35.35 21.59 29.00
N GLU A 51 36.55 22.17 29.07
CA GLU A 51 36.76 23.46 29.75
C GLU A 51 36.18 24.66 28.98
N GLY A 52 35.88 24.51 27.68
CA GLY A 52 35.31 25.56 26.82
C GLY A 52 33.89 25.34 26.31
N THR A 53 33.30 24.15 26.49
CA THR A 53 31.96 23.85 25.96
C THR A 53 30.88 24.40 26.86
N SER A 54 30.25 25.50 26.44
CA SER A 54 29.13 26.08 27.19
C SER A 54 27.90 25.15 27.17
N VAL A 55 27.11 25.18 28.24
CA VAL A 55 25.81 24.47 28.33
C VAL A 55 24.88 24.84 27.16
N GLY A 56 24.99 26.06 26.64
CA GLY A 56 24.23 26.51 25.46
C GLY A 56 24.61 25.77 24.18
N GLN A 57 25.86 25.35 24.04
CA GLN A 57 26.34 24.60 22.88
C GLN A 57 25.85 23.14 22.91
N LEU A 58 25.89 22.50 24.09
CA LEU A 58 25.34 21.14 24.30
C LEU A 58 23.83 21.08 24.02
N ILE A 59 23.06 22.08 24.48
CA ILE A 59 21.62 22.15 24.19
C ILE A 59 21.37 22.39 22.69
N GLY A 60 22.20 23.20 22.04
CA GLY A 60 22.14 23.41 20.59
C GLY A 60 22.36 22.13 19.80
N GLU A 61 23.34 21.32 20.19
CA GLU A 61 23.65 20.03 19.57
C GLU A 61 22.51 19.02 19.78
N VAL A 62 22.00 18.85 21.01
CA VAL A 62 20.85 17.96 21.28
C VAL A 62 19.60 18.37 20.49
N THR A 63 19.33 19.68 20.39
CA THR A 63 18.18 20.19 19.61
C THR A 63 18.34 19.90 18.11
N LYS A 64 19.58 19.99 17.60
CA LYS A 64 19.92 19.67 16.21
C LYS A 64 19.78 18.19 15.91
N ASP A 65 20.20 17.33 16.84
CA ASP A 65 20.06 15.88 16.71
C ASP A 65 18.60 15.45 16.74
N LEU A 66 17.81 16.02 17.67
CA LEU A 66 16.38 15.75 17.74
C LEU A 66 15.64 16.22 16.49
N SER A 67 16.02 17.38 15.95
CA SER A 67 15.50 17.88 14.67
C SER A 67 15.86 16.96 13.51
N THR A 68 17.03 16.33 13.55
CA THR A 68 17.49 15.39 12.53
C THR A 68 16.69 14.08 12.61
N LEU A 69 16.48 13.53 13.81
CA LEU A 69 15.64 12.35 14.02
C LEU A 69 14.19 12.58 13.58
N MET A 70 13.60 13.72 13.94
CA MET A 70 12.24 14.06 13.52
C MET A 70 12.10 14.14 11.99
N ARG A 71 13.11 14.68 11.29
CA ARG A 71 13.12 14.70 9.82
C ARG A 71 13.22 13.29 9.24
N GLN A 72 14.05 12.43 9.82
CA GLN A 72 14.19 11.04 9.38
C GLN A 72 12.91 10.23 9.57
N GLU A 73 12.25 10.36 10.73
CA GLU A 73 10.95 9.72 10.99
C GLU A 73 9.88 10.19 10.01
N LEU A 74 9.84 11.49 9.69
CA LEU A 74 8.94 12.04 8.69
C LEU A 74 9.25 11.52 7.27
N GLU A 75 10.52 11.41 6.91
CA GLU A 75 10.94 10.84 5.63
C GLU A 75 10.55 9.37 5.51
N LEU A 76 10.73 8.59 6.57
CA LEU A 76 10.33 7.18 6.63
C LEU A 76 8.81 7.04 6.54
N ALA A 77 8.06 7.78 7.36
CA ALA A 77 6.61 7.80 7.33
C ALA A 77 6.08 8.19 5.94
N LYS A 78 6.72 9.15 5.27
CA LYS A 78 6.37 9.54 3.90
C LYS A 78 6.59 8.41 2.90
N VAL A 79 7.68 7.64 3.03
CA VAL A 79 7.95 6.48 2.18
C VAL A 79 6.90 5.39 2.41
N GLU A 80 6.61 5.09 3.67
CA GLU A 80 5.62 4.08 4.05
C GLU A 80 4.22 4.45 3.55
N VAL A 81 3.75 5.67 3.84
CA VAL A 81 2.47 6.18 3.33
C VAL A 81 2.40 6.13 1.81
N LYS A 82 3.49 6.46 1.10
CA LYS A 82 3.52 6.37 -0.37
C LYS A 82 3.42 4.92 -0.85
N ALA A 83 4.08 3.97 -0.19
CA ALA A 83 4.02 2.56 -0.52
C ALA A 83 2.60 2.00 -0.27
N GLU A 84 1.99 2.34 0.87
CA GLU A 84 0.62 1.98 1.20
C GLU A 84 -0.38 2.60 0.23
N ALA A 85 -0.25 3.89 -0.08
CA ALA A 85 -1.10 4.58 -1.04
C ALA A 85 -0.99 3.95 -2.45
N LYS A 86 0.21 3.55 -2.87
CA LYS A 86 0.38 2.82 -4.14
C LYS A 86 -0.33 1.47 -4.12
N LYS A 87 -0.19 0.70 -3.04
CA LYS A 87 -0.85 -0.60 -2.89
C LYS A 87 -2.38 -0.45 -2.87
N ALA A 88 -2.89 0.50 -2.11
CA ALA A 88 -4.31 0.84 -2.06
C ALA A 88 -4.81 1.31 -3.44
N GLY A 89 -4.05 2.16 -4.13
CA GLY A 89 -4.38 2.65 -5.46
C GLY A 89 -4.39 1.54 -6.52
N GLN A 90 -3.44 0.61 -6.47
CA GLN A 90 -3.45 -0.58 -7.33
C GLN A 90 -4.66 -1.47 -7.06
N GLY A 91 -4.96 -1.73 -5.78
CA GLY A 91 -6.14 -2.49 -5.39
C GLY A 91 -7.44 -1.84 -5.89
N ALA A 92 -7.60 -0.53 -5.65
CA ALA A 92 -8.74 0.24 -6.13
C ALA A 92 -8.84 0.22 -7.67
N GLY A 93 -7.71 0.35 -8.37
CA GLY A 93 -7.65 0.24 -9.83
C GLY A 93 -8.08 -1.13 -10.34
N MET A 94 -7.61 -2.21 -9.71
CA MET A 94 -8.02 -3.59 -10.06
C MET A 94 -9.51 -3.84 -9.81
N PHE A 95 -10.05 -3.38 -8.67
CA PHE A 95 -11.48 -3.48 -8.41
C PHE A 95 -12.32 -2.64 -9.39
N GLY A 96 -11.83 -1.45 -9.78
CA GLY A 96 -12.45 -0.64 -10.82
C GLY A 96 -12.50 -1.36 -12.17
N ALA A 97 -11.39 -1.95 -12.59
CA ALA A 97 -11.30 -2.74 -13.81
C ALA A 97 -12.21 -3.98 -13.77
N ALA A 98 -12.21 -4.71 -12.64
CA ALA A 98 -13.08 -5.86 -12.45
C ALA A 98 -14.57 -5.48 -12.49
N GLY A 99 -14.94 -4.35 -11.87
CA GLY A 99 -16.30 -3.81 -11.92
C GLY A 99 -16.72 -3.46 -13.36
N PHE A 100 -15.85 -2.78 -14.11
CA PHE A 100 -16.12 -2.46 -15.52
C PHE A 100 -16.23 -3.70 -16.41
N ALA A 101 -15.31 -4.66 -16.25
CA ALA A 101 -15.36 -5.92 -16.98
C ALA A 101 -16.65 -6.72 -16.65
N GLY A 102 -17.03 -6.78 -15.37
CA GLY A 102 -18.29 -7.40 -14.94
C GLY A 102 -19.51 -6.72 -15.55
N TYR A 103 -19.53 -5.38 -15.61
CA TYR A 103 -20.58 -4.63 -16.29
C TYR A 103 -20.66 -4.95 -17.79
N MET A 104 -19.52 -5.01 -18.49
CA MET A 104 -19.48 -5.40 -19.91
C MET A 104 -20.02 -6.82 -20.14
N VAL A 105 -19.65 -7.78 -19.29
CA VAL A 105 -20.17 -9.16 -19.35
C VAL A 105 -21.70 -9.16 -19.22
N LEU A 106 -22.25 -8.45 -18.22
CA LEU A 106 -23.70 -8.37 -18.02
C LEU A 106 -24.42 -7.71 -19.21
N MET A 107 -23.81 -6.68 -19.82
CA MET A 107 -24.34 -6.04 -21.01
C MET A 107 -24.42 -7.03 -22.19
N PHE A 108 -23.32 -7.74 -22.49
CA PHE A 108 -23.30 -8.72 -23.58
C PHE A 108 -24.23 -9.90 -23.31
N LEU A 109 -24.32 -10.37 -22.06
CA LEU A 109 -25.30 -11.40 -21.69
C LEU A 109 -26.74 -10.93 -21.89
N SER A 110 -27.03 -9.65 -21.65
CA SER A 110 -28.36 -9.08 -21.89
C SER A 110 -28.73 -9.09 -23.38
N PHE A 111 -27.79 -8.69 -24.24
CA PHE A 111 -27.98 -8.77 -25.69
C PHE A 111 -28.10 -10.21 -26.18
N ALA A 112 -27.24 -11.10 -25.69
CA ALA A 112 -27.28 -12.52 -26.03
C ALA A 112 -28.61 -13.15 -25.62
N LEU A 113 -29.12 -12.84 -24.41
CA LEU A 113 -30.41 -13.31 -23.94
C LEU A 113 -31.57 -12.77 -24.79
N TRP A 114 -31.54 -11.47 -25.11
CA TRP A 114 -32.53 -10.86 -25.99
C TRP A 114 -32.56 -11.59 -27.35
N TRP A 115 -31.42 -11.70 -28.03
CA TRP A 115 -31.33 -12.41 -29.32
C TRP A 115 -31.74 -13.88 -29.21
N ALA A 116 -31.39 -14.57 -28.13
CA ALA A 116 -31.82 -15.95 -27.91
C ALA A 116 -33.35 -16.06 -27.80
N LEU A 117 -34.00 -15.11 -27.11
CA LEU A 117 -35.46 -15.07 -26.99
C LEU A 117 -36.14 -14.72 -28.32
N GLU A 118 -35.57 -13.83 -29.12
CA GLU A 118 -36.08 -13.50 -30.47
C GLU A 118 -36.20 -14.71 -31.40
N ASN A 119 -35.42 -15.77 -31.18
CA ASN A 119 -35.53 -17.01 -31.97
C ASN A 119 -36.82 -17.80 -31.70
N VAL A 120 -37.52 -17.52 -30.60
CA VAL A 120 -38.72 -18.27 -30.18
C VAL A 120 -39.96 -17.38 -29.95
N MET A 121 -39.82 -16.05 -29.95
CA MET A 121 -40.91 -15.10 -29.77
C MET A 121 -40.64 -13.75 -30.45
N ASP A 122 -41.65 -12.87 -30.47
CA ASP A 122 -41.52 -11.50 -30.98
C ASP A 122 -40.45 -10.68 -30.24
N ALA A 123 -39.72 -9.85 -30.99
CA ALA A 123 -38.64 -9.02 -30.47
C ALA A 123 -39.09 -8.05 -29.37
N GLY A 124 -40.30 -7.50 -29.46
CA GLY A 124 -40.86 -6.64 -28.42
C GLY A 124 -41.10 -7.38 -27.11
N LEU A 125 -41.59 -8.62 -27.18
CA LEU A 125 -41.79 -9.46 -25.99
C LEU A 125 -40.45 -9.90 -25.38
N ALA A 126 -39.47 -10.26 -26.21
CA ALA A 126 -38.11 -10.57 -25.76
C ALA A 126 -37.48 -9.38 -25.00
N ALA A 127 -37.57 -8.18 -25.57
CA ALA A 127 -37.12 -6.94 -24.95
C ALA A 127 -37.78 -6.70 -23.59
N LEU A 128 -39.10 -6.89 -23.51
CA LEU A 128 -39.87 -6.69 -22.28
C LEU A 128 -39.43 -7.66 -21.19
N ILE A 129 -39.19 -8.93 -21.51
CA ILE A 129 -38.70 -9.92 -20.54
C ILE A 129 -37.33 -9.51 -19.98
N VAL A 130 -36.39 -9.10 -20.84
CA VAL A 130 -35.06 -8.64 -20.40
C VAL A 130 -35.17 -7.37 -19.55
N ALA A 131 -36.07 -6.45 -19.91
CA ALA A 131 -36.33 -5.24 -19.13
C ALA A 131 -36.91 -5.54 -17.74
N VAL A 132 -37.88 -6.47 -17.65
CA VAL A 132 -38.45 -6.91 -16.37
C VAL A 132 -37.39 -7.58 -15.51
N LEU A 133 -36.52 -8.43 -16.09
CA LEU A 133 -35.42 -9.07 -15.39
C LEU A 133 -34.48 -8.03 -14.74
N TRP A 134 -34.06 -7.01 -15.49
CA TRP A 134 -33.26 -5.91 -14.94
C TRP A 134 -34.01 -5.05 -13.93
N GLY A 135 -35.32 -4.85 -14.13
CA GLY A 135 -36.18 -4.18 -13.16
C GLY A 135 -36.21 -4.89 -11.81
N VAL A 136 -36.32 -6.22 -11.80
CA VAL A 136 -36.26 -7.03 -10.57
C VAL A 136 -34.89 -6.93 -9.90
N ILE A 137 -33.81 -7.10 -10.68
CA ILE A 137 -32.43 -6.96 -10.16
C ILE A 137 -32.23 -5.58 -9.53
N GLY A 138 -32.66 -4.51 -10.21
CA GLY A 138 -32.58 -3.14 -9.73
C GLY A 138 -33.40 -2.90 -8.46
N ALA A 139 -34.62 -3.43 -8.40
CA ALA A 139 -35.47 -3.32 -7.21
C ALA A 139 -34.83 -4.00 -5.99
N VAL A 140 -34.27 -5.20 -6.15
CA VAL A 140 -33.56 -5.92 -5.07
C VAL A 140 -32.33 -5.13 -4.63
N ALA A 141 -31.50 -4.68 -5.58
CA ALA A 141 -30.30 -3.90 -5.28
C ALA A 141 -30.64 -2.60 -4.54
N PHE A 142 -31.69 -1.89 -4.96
CA PHE A 142 -32.18 -0.68 -4.30
C PHE A 142 -32.60 -0.95 -2.84
N VAL A 143 -33.38 -2.00 -2.61
CA VAL A 143 -33.83 -2.37 -1.25
C VAL A 143 -32.64 -2.73 -0.36
N MET A 144 -31.69 -3.52 -0.87
CA MET A 144 -30.49 -3.90 -0.12
C MET A 144 -29.60 -2.69 0.18
N GLY A 145 -29.36 -1.84 -0.82
CA GLY A 145 -28.58 -0.61 -0.67
C GLY A 145 -29.21 0.34 0.33
N ARG A 146 -30.53 0.54 0.25
CA ARG A 146 -31.28 1.35 1.21
C ARG A 146 -31.14 0.83 2.64
N LYS A 147 -31.27 -0.49 2.86
CA LYS A 147 -31.08 -1.10 4.19
C LYS A 147 -29.67 -0.88 4.74
N LYS A 148 -28.64 -1.03 3.90
CA LYS A 148 -27.25 -0.79 4.29
C LYS A 148 -27.01 0.68 4.63
N PHE A 149 -27.53 1.60 3.84
CA PHE A 149 -27.40 3.03 4.10
C PHE A 149 -28.08 3.46 5.41
N GLN A 150 -29.26 2.89 5.69
CA GLN A 150 -29.99 3.15 6.94
C GLN A 150 -29.25 2.64 8.20
N GLN A 151 -28.31 1.69 8.05
CA GLN A 151 -27.50 1.17 9.16
C GLN A 151 -26.21 1.97 9.39
N VAL A 152 -25.86 2.88 8.49
CA VAL A 152 -24.69 3.73 8.67
C VAL A 152 -25.07 4.86 9.63
N ASN A 153 -24.54 4.82 10.86
CA ASN A 153 -24.59 5.95 11.78
C ASN A 153 -23.45 6.93 11.42
N PRO A 154 -23.74 8.13 10.88
CA PRO A 154 -22.71 9.09 10.48
C PRO A 154 -22.06 9.80 11.68
N LYS A 155 -22.60 9.64 12.89
CA LYS A 155 -21.98 10.14 14.11
C LYS A 155 -21.01 9.10 14.67
N PRO A 156 -19.69 9.38 14.75
CA PRO A 156 -18.79 8.59 15.57
C PRO A 156 -19.16 8.80 17.04
N GLU A 157 -20.04 7.96 17.58
CA GLU A 157 -20.58 8.09 18.95
C GLU A 157 -19.46 8.27 19.99
N ARG A 158 -18.30 7.62 19.79
CA ARG A 158 -17.14 7.70 20.70
C ARG A 158 -16.36 9.02 20.62
N THR A 159 -16.34 9.68 19.47
CA THR A 159 -15.58 10.93 19.28
C THR A 159 -16.36 12.14 19.77
N VAL A 160 -17.69 12.13 19.62
CA VAL A 160 -18.52 13.25 20.09
C VAL A 160 -18.59 13.31 21.61
N ASP A 161 -18.69 12.15 22.29
CA ASP A 161 -18.72 12.10 23.76
C ASP A 161 -17.42 12.58 24.39
N THR A 162 -16.27 12.27 23.78
CA THR A 162 -14.95 12.71 24.27
C THR A 162 -14.75 14.21 24.10
N LEU A 163 -15.28 14.80 23.02
CA LEU A 163 -15.22 16.25 22.79
C LEU A 163 -16.25 17.02 23.63
N GLN A 164 -17.39 16.42 23.96
CA GLN A 164 -18.39 17.01 24.86
C GLN A 164 -18.00 16.97 26.34
N GLN A 165 -17.06 16.09 26.73
CA GLN A 165 -16.52 16.00 28.09
C GLN A 165 -15.41 17.01 28.39
N VAL A 166 -14.92 17.77 27.41
CA VAL A 166 -13.93 18.86 27.63
C VAL A 166 -14.53 20.26 27.35
N PRO A 167 -15.61 20.70 28.03
CA PRO A 167 -16.00 22.10 28.02
C PRO A 167 -15.14 22.85 29.04
N GLY A 168 -13.96 23.33 28.63
CA GLY A 168 -13.15 24.19 29.52
C GLY A 168 -11.72 24.53 29.12
N ALA A 169 -11.09 23.80 28.19
CA ALA A 169 -9.66 23.99 27.91
C ALA A 169 -9.30 25.15 26.97
N LEU A 170 -10.28 25.93 26.50
CA LEU A 170 -10.07 27.09 25.62
C LEU A 170 -10.65 28.38 26.22
N LYS A 171 -10.27 28.70 27.46
CA LYS A 171 -10.30 30.09 27.94
C LYS A 171 -8.87 30.62 27.93
N PRO A 172 -8.50 31.52 27.00
CA PRO A 172 -7.22 32.20 27.07
C PRO A 172 -7.23 33.13 28.28
N HIS A 173 -6.15 33.11 29.06
CA HIS A 173 -5.80 34.16 30.01
C HIS A 173 -5.02 35.26 29.29
#